data_AF-A0A646HHE2-F1
#
_entry.id   AF-A0A646HHE2-F1
#
_cell.length_a   1.000
_cell.length_b   1.000
_cell.length_c   1.000
_cell.angle_alpha   90.00
_cell.angle_beta   90.00
_cell.angle_gamma   90.00
#
_symmetry.space_group_name_H-M   'P 1'
#
loop_
_entity.id
_entity.type
_entity.pdbx_description
1 polymer ?
#
loop_
_entity_poly.entity_id
_entity_poly.type
_entity_poly.pdbx_seq_one_letter_code
_entity_poly.pdbx_strand_id
1 'polypeptide(L)'
;MKYSKGKIIICVCSCLLAILLAPYLLTRPFCDEVSFVDTGQIGDTIGGTTAPIVGIVSIFLLAYTLIEQLKFNAKQVDLQRQEQFKTTFFELLKEQRDIKNSLFTKYEGVDMKNPTKIQKIPVKGLEFFRMGSFVLKNLFDSMEYGHYCHTYDSKEIDAQLVGLDTYSEDYYEDDQGNLHSFDFEKIKTQSKFCFLNDKYKITNEEFEAYKHLNVEQKIEFVYRRFFNVHEECGNYFRHLYRILRFVSQSEEEEVNDIEDDAERQQIFKRYFELVQFVQAQMSTRELLMVFYNSFSFPKLRDLLIRYNLLENLTVENLIDKSHNCIVGYHLKHR
;
A
#
# COMPACT_ATOMS: atom_id res chain seq x y z
N MET A 1 42.09 -15.58 -8.27
CA MET A 1 42.58 -16.34 -9.46
C MET A 1 41.41 -16.89 -10.25
N LYS A 2 41.06 -16.30 -11.40
CA LYS A 2 40.06 -16.85 -12.33
C LYS A 2 40.74 -17.90 -13.21
N TYR A 3 40.72 -19.16 -12.81
CA TYR A 3 41.03 -20.24 -13.76
C TYR A 3 39.86 -20.37 -14.74
N SER A 4 40.14 -20.37 -16.05
CA SER A 4 39.13 -20.57 -17.08
C SER A 4 38.59 -21.99 -16.96
N LYS A 5 37.29 -22.13 -16.68
CA LYS A 5 36.58 -23.41 -16.52
C LYS A 5 36.88 -24.41 -17.65
N GLY A 6 37.14 -23.93 -18.87
CA GLY A 6 37.51 -24.77 -20.01
C GLY A 6 38.85 -25.49 -19.86
N LYS A 7 39.85 -24.88 -19.20
CA LYS A 7 41.16 -25.52 -18.97
C LYS A 7 41.09 -26.66 -17.96
N ILE A 8 40.22 -26.53 -16.96
CA ILE A 8 39.99 -27.58 -15.96
C ILE A 8 39.32 -28.79 -16.61
N ILE A 9 38.29 -28.57 -17.44
CA ILE A 9 37.58 -29.64 -18.15
C ILE A 9 38.53 -30.38 -19.11
N ILE A 10 39.34 -29.67 -19.89
CA ILE A 10 40.33 -30.28 -20.81
C ILE A 10 41.35 -31.12 -20.03
N CYS A 11 41.84 -30.63 -18.89
CA CYS A 11 42.79 -31.36 -18.04
C CYS A 11 42.16 -32.64 -17.44
N VAL A 12 40.92 -32.57 -16.97
CA VAL A 12 40.21 -33.73 -16.43
C VAL A 12 39.97 -34.77 -17.52
N CYS A 13 39.53 -34.35 -18.72
CA CYS A 13 39.34 -35.24 -19.86
C CYS A 13 40.67 -35.89 -20.31
N SER A 14 41.78 -35.15 -20.35
CA SER A 14 43.08 -35.73 -20.72
C SER A 14 43.60 -36.73 -19.68
N CYS A 15 43.39 -36.46 -18.39
CA CYS A 15 43.74 -37.41 -17.32
C CYS A 15 42.91 -38.70 -17.42
N LEU A 16 41.61 -38.61 -17.70
CA LEU A 16 40.75 -39.78 -17.91
C LEU A 16 41.18 -40.61 -19.12
N LEU A 17 41.52 -39.95 -20.23
CA LEU A 17 42.01 -40.61 -21.45
C LEU A 17 43.35 -41.31 -21.22
N ALA A 18 44.25 -40.68 -20.45
CA ALA A 18 45.53 -41.27 -20.06
C ALA A 18 45.35 -42.50 -19.16
N ILE A 19 44.44 -42.46 -18.18
CA ILE A 19 44.13 -43.60 -17.29
C ILE A 19 43.57 -44.77 -18.11
N LEU A 20 42.72 -44.52 -19.10
CA LEU A 20 42.15 -45.56 -19.97
C LEU A 20 43.18 -46.17 -20.94
N LEU A 21 44.13 -45.37 -21.44
CA LEU A 21 45.17 -45.83 -22.38
C LEU A 21 46.40 -46.44 -21.70
N ALA A 22 46.65 -46.12 -20.42
CA ALA A 22 47.83 -46.56 -19.68
C ALA A 22 47.98 -48.09 -19.59
N PRO A 23 46.93 -48.89 -19.29
CA PRO A 23 47.06 -50.36 -19.27
C PRO A 23 47.44 -50.92 -20.64
N TYR A 24 46.91 -50.36 -21.72
CA TYR A 24 47.20 -50.80 -23.09
C TYR A 24 48.62 -50.46 -23.54
N LEU A 25 49.12 -49.27 -23.16
CA LEU A 25 50.48 -48.81 -23.49
C LEU A 25 51.56 -49.51 -22.65
N LEU A 26 51.32 -49.72 -21.36
CA LEU A 26 52.31 -50.22 -20.40
C LEU A 26 52.41 -51.76 -20.34
N THR A 27 51.48 -52.49 -20.95
CA THR A 27 51.52 -53.97 -21.01
C THR A 27 52.15 -54.52 -22.30
N ARG A 28 52.61 -53.65 -23.22
CA ARG A 28 53.31 -54.07 -24.44
C ARG A 28 54.84 -54.03 -24.24
N PRO A 29 55.59 -55.03 -24.75
CA PRO A 29 57.05 -55.02 -24.66
C PRO A 29 57.61 -53.89 -25.54
N PHE A 30 58.18 -52.86 -24.91
CA PHE A 30 58.71 -51.67 -25.59
C PHE A 30 60.23 -51.75 -25.83
N CYS A 31 60.95 -52.55 -25.04
CA CYS A 31 62.40 -52.79 -25.17
C CYS A 31 62.80 -54.05 -24.38
N ASP A 32 63.62 -54.93 -24.97
CA ASP A 32 64.02 -56.22 -24.37
C ASP A 32 64.96 -56.10 -23.15
N GLU A 33 65.48 -54.90 -22.86
CA GLU A 33 66.33 -54.59 -21.70
C GLU A 33 65.56 -54.14 -20.44
N VAL A 34 64.24 -53.91 -20.53
CA VAL A 34 63.42 -53.47 -19.40
C VAL A 34 62.58 -54.65 -18.89
N SER A 35 63.09 -55.36 -17.89
CA SER A 35 62.38 -56.44 -17.21
C SER A 35 61.25 -55.89 -16.33
N PHE A 36 60.00 -56.22 -16.67
CA PHE A 36 58.83 -55.86 -15.85
C PHE A 36 58.53 -56.88 -14.73
N VAL A 37 59.39 -57.88 -14.53
CA VAL A 37 59.15 -59.03 -13.63
C VAL A 37 58.97 -58.62 -12.16
N ASP A 38 59.63 -57.55 -11.69
CA ASP A 38 59.53 -57.03 -10.32
C ASP A 38 58.83 -55.66 -10.22
N THR A 39 58.23 -55.17 -11.30
CA THR A 39 57.59 -53.83 -11.33
C THR A 39 56.31 -53.73 -10.49
N GLY A 40 55.75 -54.87 -10.08
CA GLY A 40 54.64 -54.93 -9.13
C GLY A 40 54.98 -54.27 -7.78
N GLN A 41 56.19 -54.46 -7.26
CA GLN A 41 56.60 -53.85 -5.99
C GLN A 41 56.70 -52.32 -6.06
N ILE A 42 57.08 -51.79 -7.22
CA ILE A 42 57.10 -50.34 -7.48
C ILE A 42 55.67 -49.80 -7.52
N GLY A 43 54.76 -50.52 -8.20
CA GLY A 43 53.33 -50.21 -8.23
C GLY A 43 52.68 -50.23 -6.84
N ASP A 44 53.00 -51.23 -6.02
CA ASP A 44 52.51 -51.38 -4.64
C ASP A 44 53.02 -50.25 -3.74
N THR A 45 54.28 -49.83 -3.91
CA THR A 45 54.87 -48.71 -3.15
C THR A 45 54.25 -47.38 -3.56
N ILE A 46 54.07 -47.14 -4.87
CA ILE A 46 53.42 -45.93 -5.36
C ILE A 46 51.95 -45.91 -4.92
N GLY A 47 51.20 -47.00 -5.10
CA GLY A 47 49.80 -47.10 -4.70
C GLY A 47 49.60 -46.96 -3.18
N GLY A 48 50.42 -47.66 -2.39
CA GLY A 48 50.35 -47.62 -0.92
C GLY A 48 50.70 -46.26 -0.31
N THR A 49 51.55 -45.46 -0.96
CA THR A 49 51.92 -44.11 -0.48
C THR A 49 51.07 -43.00 -1.08
N THR A 50 50.72 -43.07 -2.37
CA THR A 50 49.94 -42.03 -3.05
C THR A 50 48.45 -42.08 -2.72
N ALA A 51 47.85 -43.27 -2.54
CA ALA A 51 46.42 -43.38 -2.27
C ALA A 51 46.01 -42.70 -0.94
N PRO A 52 46.75 -42.86 0.19
CA PRO A 52 46.46 -42.10 1.41
C PRO A 52 46.64 -40.59 1.24
N ILE A 53 47.69 -40.14 0.52
CA ILE A 53 47.93 -38.71 0.26
C ILE A 53 46.77 -38.11 -0.55
N VAL A 54 46.37 -38.77 -1.63
CA VAL A 54 45.21 -38.37 -2.45
C VAL A 54 43.93 -38.42 -1.64
N GLY A 55 43.74 -39.42 -0.77
CA GLY A 55 42.60 -39.51 0.14
C GLY A 55 42.52 -38.32 1.09
N ILE A 56 43.64 -37.93 1.71
CA ILE A 56 43.72 -36.75 2.59
C ILE A 56 43.39 -35.47 1.80
N VAL A 57 44.01 -35.26 0.64
CA VAL A 57 43.73 -34.11 -0.24
C VAL A 57 42.26 -34.08 -0.65
N SER A 58 41.67 -35.23 -0.97
CA SER A 58 40.25 -35.35 -1.34
C SER A 58 39.33 -34.96 -0.19
N ILE A 59 39.63 -35.37 1.05
CA ILE A 59 38.88 -34.96 2.24
C ILE A 59 38.96 -33.44 2.43
N PHE A 60 40.14 -32.83 2.28
CA PHE A 60 40.30 -31.38 2.36
C PHE A 60 39.48 -30.65 1.28
N LEU A 61 39.50 -31.13 0.04
CA LEU A 61 38.73 -30.54 -1.06
C LEU A 61 37.20 -30.69 -0.86
N LEU A 62 36.76 -31.84 -0.35
CA LEU A 62 35.37 -32.08 0.02
C LEU A 62 34.92 -31.12 1.13
N ALA A 63 35.72 -30.98 2.19
CA ALA A 63 35.43 -30.06 3.28
C ALA A 63 35.34 -28.61 2.79
N TYR A 64 36.29 -28.18 1.94
CA TYR A 64 36.26 -26.85 1.33
C TYR A 64 35.00 -26.64 0.48
N THR A 65 34.63 -27.63 -0.34
CA THR A 65 33.43 -27.57 -1.19
C THR A 65 32.16 -27.47 -0.35
N LEU A 66 32.06 -28.25 0.73
CA LEU A 66 30.92 -28.23 1.64
C LEU A 66 30.76 -26.87 2.31
N ILE A 67 31.88 -26.26 2.74
CA ILE A 67 31.87 -24.92 3.34
C ILE A 67 31.33 -23.88 2.34
N GLU A 68 31.79 -23.91 1.09
CA GLU A 68 31.30 -22.99 0.06
C GLU A 68 29.82 -23.25 -0.30
N GLN A 69 29.37 -24.51 -0.32
CA GLN A 69 27.96 -24.84 -0.51
C GLN A 69 27.09 -24.33 0.63
N LEU A 70 27.53 -24.45 1.89
CA LEU A 70 26.80 -23.92 3.05
C LEU A 70 26.65 -22.39 2.96
N LYS A 71 27.72 -21.67 2.60
CA LYS A 71 27.66 -20.22 2.38
C LYS A 71 26.71 -19.86 1.24
N PHE A 72 26.77 -20.58 0.12
CA PHE A 72 25.90 -20.36 -1.02
C PHE A 72 24.42 -20.60 -0.67
N ASN A 73 24.11 -21.69 0.03
CA ASN A 73 22.77 -22.03 0.47
C ASN A 73 22.18 -20.95 1.39
N ALA A 74 22.97 -20.45 2.35
CA ALA A 74 22.53 -19.37 3.24
C ALA A 74 22.14 -18.11 2.44
N LYS A 75 22.98 -17.70 1.48
CA LYS A 75 22.70 -16.57 0.60
C LYS A 75 21.49 -16.81 -0.32
N GLN A 76 21.31 -18.04 -0.80
CA GLN A 76 20.17 -18.39 -1.64
C GLN A 76 18.85 -18.32 -0.87
N VAL A 77 18.83 -18.76 0.39
CA VAL A 77 17.64 -18.66 1.26
C VAL A 77 17.24 -17.19 1.47
N ASP A 78 18.21 -16.31 1.72
CA ASP A 78 17.95 -14.87 1.88
C ASP A 78 17.37 -14.24 0.60
N LEU A 79 17.99 -14.48 -0.56
CA LEU A 79 17.48 -14.02 -1.85
C LEU A 79 16.05 -14.53 -2.11
N GLN A 80 15.80 -15.81 -1.83
CA GLN A 80 14.47 -16.40 -2.01
C GLN A 80 13.43 -15.75 -1.09
N ARG A 81 13.76 -15.45 0.16
CA ARG A 81 12.85 -14.73 1.08
C ARG A 81 12.51 -13.35 0.54
N GLN A 82 13.51 -12.60 0.05
CA GLN A 82 13.29 -11.28 -0.54
C GLN A 82 12.41 -11.34 -1.79
N GLU A 83 12.60 -12.34 -2.65
CA GLU A 83 11.76 -12.55 -3.84
C GLU A 83 10.33 -12.95 -3.48
N GLN A 84 10.14 -13.83 -2.49
CA GLN A 84 8.82 -14.22 -1.98
C GLN A 84 8.09 -13.01 -1.40
N PHE A 85 8.76 -12.23 -0.55
CA PHE A 85 8.22 -11.00 0.00
C PHE A 85 7.76 -10.04 -1.12
N LYS A 86 8.62 -9.75 -2.09
CA LYS A 86 8.28 -8.86 -3.22
C LYS A 86 7.09 -9.39 -4.01
N THR A 87 7.06 -10.69 -4.27
CA THR A 87 5.95 -11.34 -4.99
C THR A 87 4.64 -11.18 -4.23
N THR A 88 4.63 -11.48 -2.92
CA THR A 88 3.45 -11.29 -2.07
C THR A 88 3.02 -9.82 -2.01
N PHE A 89 3.96 -8.89 -1.86
CA PHE A 89 3.69 -7.45 -1.86
C PHE A 89 3.01 -6.99 -3.16
N PHE A 90 3.54 -7.38 -4.33
CA PHE A 90 2.97 -6.99 -5.61
C PHE A 90 1.62 -7.67 -5.89
N GLU A 91 1.37 -8.88 -5.39
CA GLU A 91 0.04 -9.50 -5.46
C GLU A 91 -0.95 -8.75 -4.57
N LEU A 92 -0.58 -8.38 -3.34
CA LEU A 92 -1.44 -7.53 -2.50
C LEU A 92 -1.73 -6.17 -3.15
N LEU A 93 -0.75 -5.55 -3.82
CA LEU A 93 -0.99 -4.32 -4.60
C LEU A 93 -1.98 -4.54 -5.75
N LYS A 94 -1.94 -5.70 -6.39
CA LYS A 94 -2.91 -6.06 -7.43
C LYS A 94 -4.29 -6.28 -6.84
N GLU A 95 -4.41 -7.03 -5.74
CA GLU A 95 -5.66 -7.19 -4.99
C GLU A 95 -6.26 -5.84 -4.57
N GLN A 96 -5.42 -4.88 -4.13
CA GLN A 96 -5.88 -3.52 -3.81
C GLN A 96 -6.52 -2.82 -5.01
N ARG A 97 -5.95 -2.98 -6.21
CA ARG A 97 -6.52 -2.41 -7.45
C ARG A 97 -7.82 -3.10 -7.83
N ASP A 98 -7.93 -4.40 -7.62
CA ASP A 98 -9.16 -5.16 -7.89
C ASP A 98 -10.28 -4.79 -6.90
N ILE A 99 -9.94 -4.64 -5.62
CA ILE A 99 -10.85 -4.10 -4.61
C ILE A 99 -11.32 -2.71 -5.02
N LYS A 100 -10.40 -1.81 -5.38
CA LYS A 100 -10.75 -0.48 -5.89
C LYS A 100 -11.74 -0.57 -7.04
N ASN A 101 -11.45 -1.36 -8.07
CA ASN A 101 -12.27 -1.47 -9.27
C ASN A 101 -13.62 -2.13 -9.03
N SER A 102 -13.75 -2.98 -8.00
CA SER A 102 -14.99 -3.64 -7.61
C SER A 102 -15.87 -2.79 -6.69
N LEU A 103 -15.34 -1.72 -6.08
CA LEU A 103 -16.15 -0.79 -5.28
C LEU A 103 -17.33 -0.28 -6.09
N PHE A 104 -18.53 -0.43 -5.53
CA PHE A 104 -19.77 0.01 -6.13
C PHE A 104 -20.71 0.50 -5.04
N THR A 105 -21.32 1.66 -5.25
CA THR A 105 -22.38 2.16 -4.39
C THR A 105 -23.36 3.00 -5.19
N LYS A 106 -24.51 3.30 -4.58
CA LYS A 106 -25.50 4.23 -5.11
C LYS A 106 -25.59 5.41 -4.16
N TYR A 107 -24.89 6.49 -4.47
CA TYR A 107 -24.99 7.72 -3.68
C TYR A 107 -26.38 8.31 -3.87
N GLU A 108 -26.98 8.76 -2.78
CA GLU A 108 -28.26 9.44 -2.79
C GLU A 108 -28.03 10.92 -2.47
N GLY A 109 -28.79 11.78 -3.13
CA GLY A 109 -28.72 13.22 -2.93
C GLY A 109 -29.96 13.90 -3.46
N VAL A 110 -30.16 15.16 -3.06
CA VAL A 110 -31.23 15.99 -3.62
C VAL A 110 -30.91 16.31 -5.08
N ASP A 111 -31.91 16.27 -5.96
CA ASP A 111 -31.77 16.73 -7.34
C ASP A 111 -31.68 18.27 -7.36
N MET A 112 -30.55 18.80 -7.83
CA MET A 112 -30.31 20.24 -7.85
C MET A 112 -31.17 20.99 -8.89
N LYS A 113 -31.81 20.28 -9.83
CA LYS A 113 -32.82 20.86 -10.74
C LYS A 113 -34.22 20.81 -10.16
N ASN A 114 -34.48 19.83 -9.29
CA ASN A 114 -35.76 19.69 -8.60
C ASN A 114 -35.54 19.26 -7.14
N PRO A 115 -35.39 20.22 -6.22
CA PRO A 115 -35.04 19.93 -4.82
C PRO A 115 -36.07 19.09 -4.05
N THR A 116 -37.28 18.90 -4.59
CA THR A 116 -38.31 18.02 -4.02
C THR A 116 -38.01 16.53 -4.23
N LYS A 117 -37.07 16.19 -5.13
CA LYS A 117 -36.75 14.81 -5.52
C LYS A 117 -35.37 14.38 -5.03
N ILE A 118 -35.30 13.12 -4.60
CA ILE A 118 -34.03 12.44 -4.29
C ILE A 118 -33.59 11.65 -5.53
N GLN A 119 -32.37 11.89 -5.97
CA GLN A 119 -31.72 11.14 -7.04
C GLN A 119 -30.77 10.08 -6.47
N LYS A 120 -30.63 8.98 -7.20
CA LYS A 120 -29.65 7.91 -6.91
C LYS A 120 -28.63 7.83 -8.02
N ILE A 121 -27.36 8.01 -7.69
CA ILE A 121 -26.24 8.03 -8.63
C ILE A 121 -25.39 6.76 -8.41
N PRO A 122 -25.47 5.75 -9.30
CA PRO A 122 -24.59 4.60 -9.23
C PRO A 122 -23.17 5.03 -9.60
N VAL A 123 -22.20 4.69 -8.76
CA VAL A 123 -20.78 4.95 -9.01
C VAL A 123 -19.96 3.69 -8.78
N LYS A 124 -18.84 3.58 -9.50
CA LYS A 124 -17.94 2.44 -9.44
C LYS A 124 -16.49 2.89 -9.47
N GLY A 125 -15.59 2.15 -8.83
CA GLY A 125 -14.16 2.35 -9.00
C GLY A 125 -13.69 3.73 -8.53
N LEU A 126 -12.93 4.42 -9.37
CA LEU A 126 -12.43 5.77 -9.06
C LEU A 126 -13.54 6.80 -8.79
N GLU A 127 -14.68 6.68 -9.49
CA GLU A 127 -15.83 7.57 -9.33
C GLU A 127 -16.45 7.48 -7.93
N PHE A 128 -16.26 6.34 -7.24
CA PHE A 128 -16.63 6.20 -5.84
C PHE A 128 -15.92 7.24 -4.98
N PHE A 129 -14.60 7.39 -5.11
CA PHE A 129 -13.81 8.33 -4.29
C PHE A 129 -14.09 9.78 -4.67
N ARG A 130 -14.35 10.04 -5.96
CA ARG A 130 -14.76 11.37 -6.43
C ARG A 130 -16.06 11.79 -5.75
N MET A 131 -17.10 10.94 -5.83
CA MET A 131 -18.39 11.22 -5.22
C MET A 131 -18.32 11.23 -3.69
N GLY A 132 -17.59 10.29 -3.09
CA GLY A 132 -17.36 10.24 -1.64
C GLY A 132 -16.72 11.53 -1.11
N SER A 133 -15.70 12.05 -1.80
CA SER A 133 -15.08 13.33 -1.42
C SER A 133 -16.03 14.52 -1.57
N PHE A 134 -16.92 14.50 -2.56
CA PHE A 134 -17.93 15.53 -2.74
C PHE A 134 -18.99 15.49 -1.62
N VAL A 135 -19.48 14.29 -1.29
CA VAL A 135 -20.46 14.11 -0.22
C VAL A 135 -19.85 14.46 1.14
N LEU A 136 -18.61 14.03 1.41
CA LEU A 136 -17.89 14.39 2.62
C LEU A 136 -17.70 15.91 2.74
N LYS A 137 -17.34 16.59 1.64
CA LYS A 137 -17.29 18.07 1.62
C LYS A 137 -18.63 18.68 1.99
N ASN A 138 -19.73 18.24 1.35
CA ASN A 138 -21.05 18.80 1.65
C ASN A 138 -21.49 18.52 3.09
N LEU A 139 -21.03 17.43 3.72
CA LEU A 139 -21.25 17.19 5.14
C LEU A 139 -20.53 18.22 6.00
N PHE A 140 -19.27 18.54 5.72
CA PHE A 140 -18.58 19.65 6.39
C PHE A 140 -19.31 20.97 6.16
N ASP A 141 -19.68 21.28 4.92
CA ASP A 141 -20.43 22.51 4.59
C ASP A 141 -21.76 22.58 5.36
N SER A 142 -22.44 21.44 5.55
CA SER A 142 -23.67 21.32 6.34
C SER A 142 -23.43 21.59 7.82
N MET A 143 -22.32 21.11 8.38
CA MET A 143 -21.97 21.28 9.80
C MET A 143 -21.43 22.67 10.14
N GLU A 144 -20.78 23.32 9.18
CA GLU A 144 -20.30 24.70 9.29
C GLU A 144 -21.34 25.73 8.82
N TYR A 145 -22.56 25.27 8.53
CA TYR A 145 -23.66 26.15 8.17
C TYR A 145 -24.09 27.00 9.38
N GLY A 146 -24.62 28.20 9.15
CA GLY A 146 -24.93 29.13 10.26
C GLY A 146 -26.02 28.62 11.22
N HIS A 147 -26.84 27.66 10.80
CA HIS A 147 -27.93 27.10 11.58
C HIS A 147 -28.18 25.63 11.23
N TYR A 148 -28.81 24.90 12.14
CA TYR A 148 -29.20 23.51 11.91
C TYR A 148 -30.37 23.42 10.91
N CYS A 149 -30.20 22.59 9.89
CA CYS A 149 -31.27 22.20 8.98
C CYS A 149 -31.97 20.94 9.52
N HIS A 150 -33.30 21.01 9.69
CA HIS A 150 -34.12 19.90 10.19
C HIS A 150 -34.28 18.79 9.13
N THR A 151 -35.16 17.83 9.42
CA THR A 151 -35.41 16.68 8.53
C THR A 151 -35.88 17.14 7.14
N TYR A 152 -35.39 16.47 6.10
CA TYR A 152 -35.84 16.70 4.73
C TYR A 152 -37.34 16.46 4.56
N ASP A 153 -38.07 17.47 4.12
CA ASP A 153 -39.49 17.38 3.74
C ASP A 153 -39.72 17.93 2.34
N SER A 154 -40.07 17.04 1.41
CA SER A 154 -40.38 17.36 0.02
C SER A 154 -41.55 18.35 -0.11
N LYS A 155 -42.55 18.29 0.79
CA LYS A 155 -43.73 19.17 0.75
C LYS A 155 -43.40 20.59 1.20
N GLU A 156 -42.55 20.73 2.21
CA GLU A 156 -42.07 22.04 2.65
C GLU A 156 -41.26 22.73 1.54
N ILE A 157 -40.40 21.97 0.87
CA ILE A 157 -39.62 22.45 -0.28
C ILE A 157 -40.54 22.85 -1.44
N ASP A 158 -41.55 22.04 -1.75
CA ASP A 158 -42.54 22.37 -2.79
C ASP A 158 -43.29 23.68 -2.46
N ALA A 159 -43.70 23.87 -1.20
CA ALA A 159 -44.33 25.11 -0.75
C ALA A 159 -43.39 26.33 -0.88
N GLN A 160 -42.10 26.18 -0.58
CA GLN A 160 -41.10 27.23 -0.78
C GLN A 160 -40.89 27.57 -2.26
N LEU A 161 -40.92 26.58 -3.16
CA LEU A 161 -40.81 26.77 -4.60
C LEU A 161 -42.07 27.45 -5.17
N VAL A 162 -43.27 27.06 -4.74
CA VAL A 162 -44.51 27.75 -5.11
C VAL A 162 -44.49 29.20 -4.64
N GLY A 163 -43.97 29.47 -3.44
CA GLY A 163 -43.74 30.82 -2.95
C GLY A 163 -42.82 31.61 -3.88
N LEU A 164 -41.66 31.05 -4.23
CA LEU A 164 -40.69 31.65 -5.15
C LEU A 164 -41.33 32.01 -6.51
N ASP A 165 -42.14 31.13 -7.10
CA ASP A 165 -42.79 31.39 -8.39
C ASP A 165 -43.93 32.43 -8.29
N THR A 166 -44.51 32.62 -7.10
CA THR A 166 -45.65 33.52 -6.86
C THR A 166 -45.21 34.95 -6.59
N TYR A 167 -44.10 35.14 -5.89
CA TYR A 167 -43.58 36.48 -5.56
C TYR A 167 -42.72 37.00 -6.72
N SER A 168 -43.16 38.09 -7.35
CA SER A 168 -42.47 38.71 -8.50
C SER A 168 -41.22 39.50 -8.13
N GLU A 169 -40.95 39.68 -6.83
CA GLU A 169 -39.75 40.37 -6.31
C GLU A 169 -38.93 39.41 -5.44
N ASP A 170 -37.60 39.54 -5.48
CA ASP A 170 -36.62 38.64 -4.86
C ASP A 170 -36.68 38.58 -3.32
N TYR A 171 -37.65 39.25 -2.69
CA TYR A 171 -37.84 39.33 -1.26
C TYR A 171 -39.32 39.53 -0.88
N TYR A 172 -39.68 39.10 0.32
CA TYR A 172 -40.92 39.46 0.99
C TYR A 172 -40.64 39.86 2.44
N GLU A 173 -41.48 40.71 2.99
CA GLU A 173 -41.41 41.14 4.39
C GLU A 173 -42.49 40.38 5.18
N ASP A 174 -42.11 39.70 6.27
CA ASP A 174 -43.08 39.00 7.11
C ASP A 174 -43.89 39.98 7.99
N ASP A 175 -44.94 39.48 8.68
CA ASP A 175 -45.79 40.28 9.58
C ASP A 175 -45.02 40.94 10.75
N GLN A 176 -43.74 40.58 10.94
CA GLN A 176 -42.84 41.12 11.96
C GLN A 176 -41.81 42.10 11.39
N GLY A 177 -41.87 42.41 10.09
CA GLY A 177 -40.97 43.35 9.42
C GLY A 177 -39.63 42.74 9.00
N ASN A 178 -39.48 41.41 9.02
CA ASN A 178 -38.23 40.77 8.59
C ASN A 178 -38.24 40.56 7.07
N LEU A 179 -37.17 41.01 6.43
CA LEU A 179 -36.94 40.84 5.00
C LEU A 179 -36.40 39.42 4.71
N HIS A 180 -37.18 38.61 4.00
CA HIS A 180 -36.81 37.27 3.59
C HIS A 180 -36.62 37.25 2.07
N SER A 181 -35.40 37.00 1.61
CA SER A 181 -35.14 36.78 0.18
C SER A 181 -35.37 35.31 -0.18
N PHE A 182 -36.27 35.02 -1.12
CA PHE A 182 -36.38 33.69 -1.70
C PHE A 182 -35.42 33.56 -2.86
N ASP A 183 -34.28 32.91 -2.63
CA ASP A 183 -33.33 32.57 -3.69
C ASP A 183 -33.40 31.06 -3.93
N PHE A 184 -33.62 30.64 -5.18
CA PHE A 184 -33.64 29.24 -5.56
C PHE A 184 -32.36 28.50 -5.13
N GLU A 185 -31.21 29.17 -5.12
CA GLU A 185 -29.94 28.59 -4.64
C GLU A 185 -29.93 28.39 -3.12
N LYS A 186 -30.60 29.26 -2.35
CA LYS A 186 -30.79 29.06 -0.90
C LYS A 186 -31.67 27.85 -0.64
N ILE A 187 -32.78 27.70 -1.37
CA ILE A 187 -33.67 26.54 -1.26
C ILE A 187 -32.89 25.26 -1.57
N LYS A 188 -32.14 25.19 -2.68
CA LYS A 188 -31.29 24.03 -3.01
C LYS A 188 -30.30 23.68 -1.90
N THR A 189 -29.64 24.69 -1.36
CA THR A 189 -28.63 24.52 -0.31
C THR A 189 -29.26 23.99 0.98
N GLN A 190 -30.37 24.59 1.41
CA GLN A 190 -31.12 24.16 2.58
C GLN A 190 -31.67 22.74 2.40
N SER A 191 -32.32 22.43 1.27
CA SER A 191 -32.83 21.09 0.99
C SER A 191 -31.72 20.03 1.02
N LYS A 192 -30.55 20.35 0.46
CA LYS A 192 -29.37 19.48 0.49
C LYS A 192 -28.89 19.23 1.92
N PHE A 193 -28.81 20.26 2.76
CA PHE A 193 -28.38 20.11 4.16
C PHE A 193 -29.41 19.39 5.01
N CYS A 194 -30.71 19.67 4.85
CA CYS A 194 -31.78 18.88 5.49
C CYS A 194 -31.67 17.39 5.14
N PHE A 195 -31.44 17.09 3.85
CA PHE A 195 -31.26 15.71 3.39
C PHE A 195 -30.02 15.06 4.01
N LEU A 196 -28.88 15.76 4.05
CA LEU A 196 -27.65 15.23 4.63
C LEU A 196 -27.82 14.97 6.13
N ASN A 197 -28.39 15.92 6.88
CA ASN A 197 -28.60 15.75 8.31
C ASN A 197 -29.51 14.55 8.61
N ASP A 198 -30.59 14.36 7.85
CA ASP A 198 -31.44 13.17 8.00
C ASP A 198 -30.75 11.87 7.55
N LYS A 199 -30.10 11.86 6.38
CA LYS A 199 -29.41 10.68 5.82
C LYS A 199 -28.31 10.16 6.75
N TYR A 200 -27.55 11.07 7.36
CA TYR A 200 -26.41 10.78 8.22
C TYR A 200 -26.75 10.85 9.72
N LYS A 201 -28.04 11.04 10.05
CA LYS A 201 -28.58 11.01 11.41
C LYS A 201 -27.89 12.01 12.34
N ILE A 202 -27.69 13.23 11.85
CA ILE A 202 -27.12 14.35 12.60
C ILE A 202 -28.27 15.09 13.31
N THR A 203 -28.21 15.17 14.64
CA THR A 203 -29.22 15.87 15.43
C THR A 203 -28.84 17.33 15.67
N ASN A 204 -29.80 18.16 16.07
CA ASN A 204 -29.54 19.55 16.44
C ASN A 204 -28.57 19.66 17.64
N GLU A 205 -28.72 18.77 18.63
CA GLU A 205 -27.81 18.72 19.79
C GLU A 205 -26.36 18.44 19.37
N GLU A 206 -26.17 17.49 18.46
CA GLU A 206 -24.84 17.16 17.91
C GLU A 206 -24.28 18.29 17.06
N PHE A 207 -25.12 18.97 16.30
CA PHE A 207 -24.75 20.14 15.51
C PHE A 207 -24.28 21.31 16.39
N GLU A 208 -24.99 21.61 17.48
CA GLU A 208 -24.55 22.64 18.43
C GLU A 208 -23.27 22.22 19.17
N ALA A 209 -23.16 20.95 19.58
CA ALA A 209 -21.95 20.43 20.20
C ALA A 209 -20.72 20.50 19.27
N TYR A 210 -20.92 20.26 17.96
CA TYR A 210 -19.86 20.30 16.95
C TYR A 210 -19.13 21.66 16.90
N LYS A 211 -19.83 22.77 17.13
CA LYS A 211 -19.25 24.13 17.11
C LYS A 211 -18.16 24.32 18.15
N HIS A 212 -18.18 23.54 19.23
CA HIS A 212 -17.22 23.61 20.32
C HIS A 212 -16.05 22.62 20.19
N LEU A 213 -16.06 21.76 19.17
CA LEU A 213 -15.00 20.79 18.93
C LEU A 213 -13.76 21.44 18.31
N ASN A 214 -12.59 20.89 18.63
CA ASN A 214 -11.36 21.24 17.91
C ASN A 214 -11.35 20.64 16.49
N VAL A 215 -10.42 21.07 15.64
CA VAL A 215 -10.37 20.65 14.23
C VAL A 215 -10.25 19.13 14.06
N GLU A 216 -9.41 18.46 14.86
CA GLU A 216 -9.24 16.99 14.77
C GLU A 216 -10.55 16.26 15.11
N GLN A 217 -11.23 16.69 16.18
CA GLN A 217 -12.51 16.14 16.62
C GLN A 217 -13.63 16.42 15.61
N LYS A 218 -13.65 17.61 15.00
CA LYS A 218 -14.59 17.96 13.93
C LYS A 218 -14.43 17.01 12.74
N ILE A 219 -13.18 16.77 12.33
CA ILE A 219 -12.87 15.86 11.23
C ILE A 219 -13.33 14.43 11.56
N GLU A 220 -12.96 13.92 12.74
CA GLU A 220 -13.34 12.57 13.16
C GLU A 220 -14.87 12.42 13.21
N PHE A 221 -15.59 13.40 13.77
CA PHE A 221 -17.05 13.40 13.85
C PHE A 221 -17.70 13.28 12.46
N VAL A 222 -17.34 14.19 11.54
CA VAL A 222 -17.94 14.22 10.19
C VAL A 222 -17.57 12.97 9.40
N TYR A 223 -16.30 12.53 9.47
CA TYR A 223 -15.86 11.34 8.78
C TYR A 223 -16.55 10.07 9.31
N ARG A 224 -16.74 9.94 10.62
CA ARG A 224 -17.47 8.81 11.21
C ARG A 224 -18.91 8.74 10.72
N ARG A 225 -19.60 9.88 10.63
CA ARG A 225 -20.96 9.94 10.05
C ARG A 225 -20.96 9.42 8.62
N PHE A 226 -20.03 9.93 7.81
CA PHE A 226 -19.84 9.46 6.43
C PHE A 226 -19.60 7.93 6.38
N PHE A 227 -18.64 7.44 7.17
CA PHE A 227 -18.21 6.05 7.15
C PHE A 227 -19.29 5.06 7.58
N ASN A 228 -20.13 5.41 8.57
CA ASN A 228 -21.22 4.56 9.05
C ASN A 228 -22.29 4.32 7.97
N VAL A 229 -22.48 5.25 7.03
CA VAL A 229 -23.40 5.08 5.90
C VAL A 229 -22.72 4.38 4.72
N HIS A 230 -21.40 4.58 4.56
CA HIS A 230 -20.60 4.08 3.44
C HIS A 230 -19.60 2.99 3.84
N GLU A 231 -20.00 2.04 4.68
CA GLU A 231 -19.12 0.97 5.17
C GLU A 231 -18.49 0.13 4.06
N GLU A 232 -19.05 0.14 2.84
CA GLU A 232 -18.51 -0.55 1.66
C GLU A 232 -17.07 -0.15 1.33
N CYS A 233 -16.67 1.11 1.59
CA CYS A 233 -15.29 1.54 1.40
C CYS A 233 -14.34 1.05 2.51
N GLY A 234 -14.88 0.55 3.62
CA GLY A 234 -14.11 -0.01 4.72
C GLY A 234 -13.24 -1.20 4.29
N ASN A 235 -13.67 -1.99 3.30
CA ASN A 235 -12.84 -3.07 2.77
C ASN A 235 -11.56 -2.54 2.09
N TYR A 236 -11.69 -1.47 1.30
CA TYR A 236 -10.56 -0.82 0.63
C TYR A 236 -9.54 -0.26 1.63
N PHE A 237 -10.00 0.47 2.65
CA PHE A 237 -9.10 1.05 3.66
C PHE A 237 -8.46 -0.01 4.54
N ARG A 238 -9.20 -1.07 4.90
CA ARG A 238 -8.66 -2.19 5.68
C ARG A 238 -7.60 -2.95 4.89
N HIS A 239 -7.80 -3.14 3.60
CA HIS A 239 -6.82 -3.80 2.75
C HIS A 239 -5.56 -2.94 2.57
N LEU A 240 -5.70 -1.63 2.35
CA LEU A 240 -4.58 -0.68 2.36
C LEU A 240 -3.78 -0.76 3.66
N TYR A 241 -4.45 -0.74 4.82
CA TYR A 241 -3.81 -0.92 6.11
C TYR A 241 -3.05 -2.25 6.21
N ARG A 242 -3.61 -3.36 5.71
CA ARG A 242 -2.94 -4.67 5.72
C ARG A 242 -1.66 -4.67 4.88
N ILE A 243 -1.66 -4.00 3.73
CA ILE A 243 -0.45 -3.85 2.89
C ILE A 243 0.64 -3.11 3.67
N LEU A 244 0.30 -1.95 4.22
CA LEU A 244 1.27 -1.13 4.97
C LEU A 244 1.76 -1.86 6.22
N ARG A 245 0.88 -2.59 6.89
CA ARG A 245 1.24 -3.40 8.05
C ARG A 245 2.16 -4.56 7.67
N PHE A 246 1.91 -5.23 6.54
CA PHE A 246 2.78 -6.30 6.03
C PHE A 246 4.20 -5.77 5.78
N VAL A 247 4.33 -4.61 5.14
CA VAL A 247 5.62 -3.92 4.95
C VAL A 247 6.27 -3.61 6.30
N SER A 248 5.54 -2.98 7.23
CA SER A 248 6.07 -2.59 8.55
C SER A 248 6.54 -3.78 9.37
N GLN A 249 5.80 -4.90 9.33
CA GLN A 249 6.17 -6.10 10.06
C GLN A 249 7.42 -6.76 9.47
N SER A 250 7.51 -6.86 8.13
CA SER A 250 8.71 -7.39 7.49
C SER A 250 9.95 -6.51 7.69
N GLU A 251 9.77 -5.19 7.71
CA GLU A 251 10.83 -4.25 8.07
C GLU A 251 11.33 -4.48 9.50
N GLU A 252 10.41 -4.55 10.47
CA GLU A 252 10.75 -4.79 11.89
C GLU A 252 11.46 -6.14 12.09
N GLU A 253 11.00 -7.21 11.43
CA GLU A 253 11.64 -8.52 11.46
C GLU A 253 13.08 -8.48 10.95
N GLU A 254 13.35 -7.73 9.88
CA GLU A 254 14.69 -7.62 9.31
C GLU A 254 15.62 -6.71 10.13
N VAL A 255 15.06 -5.70 10.79
CA VAL A 255 15.82 -4.77 11.64
C VAL A 255 16.17 -5.36 13.02
N ASN A 256 15.42 -6.36 13.51
CA ASN A 256 15.57 -6.90 14.86
C ASN A 256 16.98 -7.41 15.18
N ASP A 257 17.66 -8.02 14.20
CA ASP A 257 19.00 -8.61 14.37
C ASP A 257 20.14 -7.67 13.93
N ILE A 258 19.84 -6.42 13.58
CA ILE A 258 20.81 -5.44 13.07
C ILE A 258 21.08 -4.36 14.13
N GLU A 259 22.32 -4.32 14.61
CA GLU A 259 22.81 -3.29 15.53
C GLU A 259 23.30 -2.02 14.83
N ASP A 260 23.80 -2.12 13.59
CA ASP A 260 24.36 -0.99 12.86
C ASP A 260 23.27 -0.03 12.36
N ASP A 261 23.33 1.22 12.80
CA ASP A 261 22.36 2.25 12.43
C ASP A 261 22.35 2.57 10.93
N ALA A 262 23.51 2.46 10.25
CA ALA A 262 23.57 2.72 8.81
C ALA A 262 22.88 1.60 8.00
N GLU A 263 23.05 0.34 8.40
CA GLU A 263 22.34 -0.80 7.83
C GLU A 263 20.83 -0.71 8.10
N ARG A 264 20.42 -0.34 9.32
CA ARG A 264 19.00 -0.07 9.65
C ARG A 264 18.38 0.98 8.75
N GLN A 265 19.10 2.08 8.50
CA GLN A 265 18.63 3.15 7.62
C GLN A 265 18.51 2.68 6.16
N GLN A 266 19.40 1.80 5.69
CA GLN A 266 19.29 1.20 4.36
C GLN A 266 18.07 0.30 4.24
N ILE A 267 17.78 -0.51 5.27
CA ILE A 267 16.59 -1.36 5.34
C ILE A 267 15.33 -0.48 5.30
N PHE A 268 15.22 0.52 6.17
CA PHE A 268 14.10 1.46 6.19
C PHE A 268 13.90 2.10 4.82
N LYS A 269 14.96 2.59 4.18
CA LYS A 269 14.90 3.20 2.85
C LYS A 269 14.31 2.26 1.80
N ARG A 270 14.70 0.98 1.81
CA ARG A 270 14.19 -0.03 0.86
C ARG A 270 12.69 -0.28 1.06
N TYR A 271 12.22 -0.40 2.31
CA TYR A 271 10.78 -0.56 2.61
C TYR A 271 9.99 0.72 2.33
N PHE A 272 10.57 1.88 2.60
CA PHE A 272 10.01 3.18 2.23
C PHE A 272 9.79 3.29 0.71
N GLU A 273 10.80 2.93 -0.09
CA GLU A 273 10.71 2.90 -1.56
C GLU A 273 9.63 1.94 -2.05
N LEU A 274 9.42 0.80 -1.36
CA LEU A 274 8.34 -0.12 -1.68
C LEU A 274 6.96 0.52 -1.45
N VAL A 275 6.76 1.22 -0.34
CA VAL A 275 5.50 1.92 -0.04
C VAL A 275 5.21 3.04 -1.04
N GLN A 276 6.23 3.64 -1.67
CA GLN A 276 6.01 4.59 -2.74
C GLN A 276 5.29 3.97 -3.96
N PHE A 277 5.43 2.66 -4.22
CA PHE A 277 4.61 1.99 -5.25
C PHE A 277 3.13 1.92 -4.88
N VAL A 278 2.79 1.85 -3.59
CA VAL A 278 1.40 1.94 -3.12
C VAL A 278 0.87 3.32 -3.47
N GLN A 279 1.56 4.39 -3.03
CA GLN A 279 1.17 5.77 -3.28
C GLN A 279 1.03 6.07 -4.79
N ALA A 280 2.00 5.64 -5.61
CA ALA A 280 2.02 5.92 -7.04
C ALA A 280 0.79 5.37 -7.81
N GLN A 281 0.09 4.39 -7.24
CA GLN A 281 -1.14 3.83 -7.82
C GLN A 281 -2.42 4.53 -7.34
N MET A 282 -2.33 5.42 -6.37
CA MET A 282 -3.46 6.11 -5.75
C MET A 282 -3.69 7.46 -6.42
N SER A 283 -4.95 7.73 -6.76
CA SER A 283 -5.35 9.07 -7.19
C SER A 283 -5.37 10.07 -6.02
N THR A 284 -5.32 11.36 -6.32
CA THR A 284 -5.48 12.42 -5.31
C THR A 284 -6.77 12.30 -4.50
N ARG A 285 -7.87 11.83 -5.13
CA ARG A 285 -9.15 11.60 -4.44
C ARG A 285 -9.09 10.41 -3.48
N GLU A 286 -8.35 9.37 -3.82
CA GLU A 286 -8.09 8.25 -2.91
C GLU A 286 -7.23 8.71 -1.72
N LEU A 287 -6.13 9.41 -1.98
CA LEU A 287 -5.26 9.97 -0.93
C LEU A 287 -6.03 10.91 0.00
N LEU A 288 -6.91 11.75 -0.54
CA LEU A 288 -7.81 12.62 0.24
C LEU A 288 -8.73 11.80 1.16
N MET A 289 -9.37 10.74 0.64
CA MET A 289 -10.25 9.91 1.45
C MET A 289 -9.47 9.10 2.51
N VAL A 290 -8.25 8.66 2.20
CA VAL A 290 -7.33 8.03 3.17
C VAL A 290 -6.91 9.02 4.26
N PHE A 291 -6.63 10.27 3.89
CA PHE A 291 -6.34 11.34 4.84
C PHE A 291 -7.49 11.49 5.85
N TYR A 292 -8.74 11.62 5.41
CA TYR A 292 -9.87 11.73 6.35
C TYR A 292 -10.12 10.43 7.13
N ASN A 293 -9.93 9.26 6.50
CA ASN A 293 -10.04 7.97 7.17
C ASN A 293 -9.08 7.84 8.36
N SER A 294 -7.85 8.34 8.23
CA SER A 294 -6.81 8.23 9.24
C SER A 294 -7.17 8.83 10.60
N PHE A 295 -8.07 9.81 10.65
CA PHE A 295 -8.52 10.45 11.90
C PHE A 295 -9.33 9.49 12.78
N SER A 296 -10.08 8.59 12.15
CA SER A 296 -10.85 7.56 12.87
C SER A 296 -10.07 6.26 13.09
N PHE A 297 -8.90 6.10 12.45
CA PHE A 297 -8.11 4.85 12.47
C PHE A 297 -6.62 5.12 12.76
N PRO A 298 -6.24 5.28 14.05
CA PRO A 298 -4.88 5.67 14.45
C PRO A 298 -3.77 4.74 13.94
N LYS A 299 -4.02 3.42 13.91
CA LYS A 299 -3.03 2.45 13.41
C LYS A 299 -2.69 2.65 11.94
N LEU A 300 -3.66 3.11 11.14
CA LEU A 300 -3.39 3.47 9.75
C LEU A 300 -2.61 4.78 9.71
N ARG A 301 -3.04 5.79 10.48
CA ARG A 301 -2.35 7.08 10.60
C ARG A 301 -0.85 6.94 10.87
N ASP A 302 -0.47 6.10 11.83
CA ASP A 302 0.93 5.89 12.19
C ASP A 302 1.77 5.38 11.01
N LEU A 303 1.20 4.46 10.21
CA LEU A 303 1.84 3.92 9.01
C LEU A 303 1.90 4.96 7.87
N LEU A 304 0.85 5.77 7.70
CA LEU A 304 0.83 6.86 6.71
C LEU A 304 1.94 7.87 6.98
N ILE A 305 2.15 8.22 8.26
CA ILE A 305 3.20 9.15 8.71
C ILE A 305 4.58 8.50 8.54
N ARG A 306 4.79 7.27 9.03
CA ARG A 306 6.08 6.56 8.96
C ARG A 306 6.63 6.46 7.54
N TYR A 307 5.77 6.19 6.56
CA TYR A 307 6.18 6.00 5.16
C TYR A 307 5.88 7.20 4.25
N ASN A 308 5.47 8.34 4.81
CA ASN A 308 5.11 9.54 4.05
C ASN A 308 4.13 9.28 2.88
N LEU A 309 3.12 8.41 3.10
CA LEU A 309 2.24 7.96 2.00
C LEU A 309 1.47 9.12 1.35
N LEU A 310 1.21 10.19 2.10
CA LEU A 310 0.42 11.33 1.63
C LEU A 310 1.24 12.43 0.94
N GLU A 311 2.52 12.19 0.60
CA GLU A 311 3.40 13.22 0.00
C GLU A 311 2.84 13.89 -1.26
N ASN A 312 2.08 13.16 -2.08
CA ASN A 312 1.45 13.68 -3.31
C ASN A 312 0.12 14.40 -3.06
N LEU A 313 -0.34 14.51 -1.82
CA LEU A 313 -1.52 15.29 -1.44
C LEU A 313 -1.06 16.69 -1.01
N THR A 314 -1.63 17.73 -1.62
CA THR A 314 -1.35 19.12 -1.23
C THR A 314 -2.36 19.65 -0.25
N VAL A 315 -2.00 20.67 0.53
CA VAL A 315 -2.92 21.35 1.45
C VAL A 315 -4.14 21.90 0.69
N GLU A 316 -3.96 22.35 -0.55
CA GLU A 316 -5.03 22.83 -1.43
C GLU A 316 -5.98 21.72 -1.91
N ASN A 317 -5.62 20.44 -1.75
CA ASN A 317 -6.51 19.32 -2.08
C ASN A 317 -7.46 18.96 -0.93
N LEU A 318 -7.19 19.42 0.30
CA LEU A 318 -8.05 19.19 1.44
C LEU A 318 -9.41 19.88 1.27
N ILE A 319 -10.44 19.40 1.98
CA ILE A 319 -11.76 20.02 2.01
C ILE A 319 -11.67 21.43 2.56
N ASP A 320 -10.93 21.58 3.67
CA ASP A 320 -10.54 22.86 4.25
C ASP A 320 -9.03 22.82 4.56
N LYS A 321 -8.33 23.94 4.33
CA LYS A 321 -6.88 24.03 4.56
C LYS A 321 -6.51 23.86 6.04
N SER A 322 -7.38 24.30 6.95
CA SER A 322 -7.22 24.15 8.40
C SER A 322 -7.22 22.68 8.84
N HIS A 323 -7.76 21.77 8.03
CA HIS A 323 -7.76 20.35 8.33
C HIS A 323 -6.35 19.74 8.35
N ASN A 324 -5.33 20.43 7.81
CA ASN A 324 -3.93 20.04 7.97
C ASN A 324 -3.43 20.30 9.41
N CYS A 325 -4.03 19.62 10.39
CA CYS A 325 -3.76 19.82 11.82
C CYS A 325 -2.79 18.78 12.41
N ILE A 326 -2.38 17.76 11.66
CA ILE A 326 -1.43 16.73 12.10
C ILE A 326 -0.08 16.97 11.43
N VAL A 327 0.90 17.44 12.22
CA VAL A 327 2.23 17.85 11.74
C VAL A 327 2.98 16.74 11.00
N GLY A 328 2.81 15.49 11.41
CA GLY A 328 3.50 14.34 10.83
C GLY A 328 3.12 14.01 9.38
N TYR A 329 2.06 14.61 8.81
CA TYR A 329 1.70 14.34 7.42
C TYR A 329 2.54 15.08 6.37
N HIS A 330 3.29 16.12 6.76
CA HIS A 330 4.22 16.82 5.89
C HIS A 330 3.65 17.24 4.51
N LEU A 331 2.35 17.58 4.45
CA LEU A 331 1.68 17.98 3.21
C LEU A 331 2.31 19.26 2.64
N LYS A 332 2.56 19.27 1.33
CA LYS A 332 3.15 20.41 0.62
C LYS A 332 2.07 21.38 0.14
N HIS A 333 2.45 22.63 -0.07
CA HIS A 333 1.64 23.58 -0.85
C HIS A 333 1.92 23.41 -2.35
N ARG A 334 0.88 23.62 -3.17
CA ARG A 334 0.98 23.52 -4.63
C ARG A 334 1.83 24.61 -5.27
#